data_AF-A0A7C9B2C4-F1
#
_entry.id   AF-A0A7C9B2C4-F1
#
_cell.length_a   1.000
_cell.length_b   1.000
_cell.length_c   1.000
_cell.angle_alpha   90.00
_cell.angle_beta   90.00
_cell.angle_gamma   90.00
#
_symmetry.space_group_name_H-M   'P 1'
#
loop_
_entity.id
_entity.type
_entity.pdbx_description
1 polymer ?
#
loop_
_entity_poly.entity_id
_entity_poly.type
_entity_poly.pdbx_seq_one_letter_code
_entity_poly.pdbx_strand_id
1 'polypeptide(L)'
;YGLTVDNLIDLIVVDVNGRVLDRKAMGEDLFWALRGGGGSSFCAIVSYKIKLVRVPKTVTVFRVSKTLDLDQNFTDIVDQYQHVAPYLDRNAFIRLTLDATNSSKTGLTTT
;
A
#
# COMPACT_ATOMS: atom_id res chain seq x y z
N TYR A 1 2.98 5.69 8.15
CA TYR A 1 3.76 5.30 9.35
C TYR A 1 4.57 4.02 9.08
N GLY A 2 5.22 3.93 7.91
CA GLY A 2 5.66 2.62 7.40
C GLY A 2 4.49 1.74 6.97
N LEU A 3 4.77 0.46 6.78
CA LEU A 3 3.83 -0.61 6.45
C LEU A 3 3.11 -1.13 7.70
N THR A 4 2.06 -1.94 7.52
CA THR A 4 1.38 -2.63 8.63
C THR A 4 2.35 -3.48 9.44
N VAL A 5 3.28 -4.16 8.77
CA VAL A 5 4.28 -5.05 9.40
C VAL A 5 5.29 -4.31 10.28
N ASP A 6 5.56 -3.03 10.00
CA ASP A 6 6.43 -2.20 10.83
C ASP A 6 5.79 -1.86 12.19
N ASN A 7 4.47 -1.98 12.27
CA ASN A 7 3.67 -1.66 13.45
C ASN A 7 3.16 -2.91 14.19
N LEU A 8 3.63 -4.11 13.82
CA LEU A 8 3.31 -5.34 14.54
C LEU A 8 4.12 -5.47 15.83
N ILE A 9 3.41 -5.67 16.95
CA ILE A 9 4.01 -5.90 18.26
C ILE A 9 4.10 -7.40 18.56
N ASP A 10 3.08 -8.15 18.14
CA ASP A 10 2.91 -9.58 18.42
C ASP A 10 1.98 -10.24 17.37
N LEU A 11 2.05 -11.56 17.27
CA LEU A 11 1.22 -12.41 16.43
C LEU A 11 0.84 -13.67 17.21
N ILE A 12 -0.37 -14.17 17.01
CA ILE A 12 -0.73 -15.52 17.42
C ILE A 12 -0.83 -16.38 16.16
N VAL A 13 -0.12 -17.50 16.16
CA VAL A 13 -0.01 -18.39 15.01
C VAL A 13 -0.21 -19.84 15.40
N VAL A 14 -0.57 -20.68 14.43
CA VAL A 14 -0.61 -22.15 14.55
C VAL A 14 0.46 -22.74 13.65
N ASP A 15 1.39 -23.49 14.23
CA ASP A 15 2.48 -24.13 13.50
C ASP A 15 2.07 -25.47 12.86
N VAL A 16 3.02 -26.12 12.17
CA VAL A 16 2.79 -27.42 11.50
C VAL A 16 2.39 -28.56 12.44
N ASN A 17 2.66 -28.42 13.74
CA ASN A 17 2.29 -29.40 14.76
C ASN A 17 0.97 -29.04 15.44
N GLY A 18 0.25 -28.01 14.98
CA GLY A 18 -0.98 -27.53 15.59
C GLY A 18 -0.79 -26.74 16.88
N ARG A 19 0.45 -26.32 17.21
CA ARG A 19 0.73 -25.55 18.43
C ARG A 19 0.37 -24.09 18.22
N VAL A 20 -0.34 -23.50 19.18
CA VAL A 20 -0.61 -22.06 19.22
C VAL A 20 0.59 -21.34 19.83
N LEU A 21 1.22 -20.46 19.07
CA LEU A 21 2.43 -19.74 19.47
C LEU A 21 2.17 -18.23 19.45
N ASP A 22 2.54 -17.56 20.53
CA ASP A 22 2.72 -16.10 20.57
C ASP A 22 4.16 -15.74 20.17
N ARG A 23 4.51 -14.44 20.10
CA ARG A 23 5.87 -14.00 19.73
C ARG A 23 6.95 -14.65 20.58
N LYS A 24 6.71 -14.77 21.89
CA LYS A 24 7.68 -15.35 22.82
C LYS A 24 7.91 -16.84 22.52
N ALA A 25 6.84 -17.58 22.27
CA ALA A 25 6.89 -19.01 22.00
C ALA A 25 7.42 -19.33 20.59
N MET A 26 7.12 -18.50 19.59
CA MET A 26 7.58 -18.71 18.21
C MET A 26 9.04 -18.29 17.98
N GLY A 27 9.57 -17.39 18.81
CA GLY A 27 10.92 -16.85 18.68
C GLY A 27 11.02 -15.68 17.68
N GLU A 28 12.11 -14.92 17.77
CA GLU A 28 12.26 -13.69 16.98
C GLU A 28 12.50 -13.93 15.49
N ASP A 29 13.11 -15.05 15.10
CA ASP A 29 13.37 -15.36 13.70
C ASP A 29 12.06 -15.62 12.92
N LEU A 30 11.17 -16.43 13.50
CA LEU A 30 9.86 -16.68 12.93
C LEU A 30 9.00 -15.41 12.98
N PHE A 31 9.03 -14.66 14.09
CA PHE A 31 8.34 -13.38 14.16
C PHE A 31 8.83 -12.39 13.09
N TRP A 32 10.14 -12.31 12.82
CA TRP A 32 10.71 -11.49 11.75
C TRP A 32 10.21 -11.94 10.37
N ALA A 33 10.25 -13.24 10.08
CA ALA A 33 9.80 -13.78 8.80
C ALA A 33 8.32 -13.47 8.52
N LEU A 34 7.48 -13.53 9.56
CA LEU A 34 6.05 -13.21 9.46
C LEU A 34 5.77 -11.71 9.24
N ARG A 35 6.74 -10.82 9.50
CA ARG A 35 6.64 -9.37 9.24
C ARG A 35 7.02 -8.97 7.82
N GLY A 36 6.58 -9.74 6.83
CA GLY A 36 6.70 -9.36 5.40
C GLY A 36 7.10 -10.50 4.45
N GLY A 37 7.59 -11.63 4.97
CA GLY A 37 7.97 -12.80 4.16
C GLY A 37 6.80 -13.65 3.66
N GLY A 38 5.56 -13.27 3.99
CA GLY A 38 4.35 -14.01 3.63
C GLY A 38 4.02 -15.11 4.64
N GLY A 39 2.95 -14.92 5.43
CA GLY A 39 2.60 -15.83 6.52
C GLY A 39 2.29 -17.27 6.10
N SER A 40 1.73 -17.45 4.90
CA SER A 40 1.33 -18.76 4.36
C SER A 40 2.47 -19.77 4.24
N SER A 41 3.72 -19.30 4.15
CA SER A 41 4.89 -20.19 4.01
C SER A 41 5.35 -20.79 5.35
N PHE A 42 4.92 -20.24 6.49
CA PHE A 42 5.48 -20.60 7.79
C PHE A 42 4.44 -21.14 8.79
N CYS A 43 3.22 -20.59 8.79
CA CYS A 43 2.19 -20.92 9.78
C CYS A 43 0.81 -20.39 9.39
N ALA A 44 -0.24 -20.81 10.08
CA ALA A 44 -1.54 -20.17 10.02
C ALA A 44 -1.64 -19.04 11.06
N ILE A 45 -1.71 -17.77 10.61
CA ILE A 45 -1.85 -16.62 11.52
C ILE A 45 -3.32 -16.49 11.94
N VAL A 46 -3.57 -16.47 13.25
CA VAL A 46 -4.94 -16.39 13.83
C VAL A 46 -5.23 -15.06 14.52
N SER A 47 -4.20 -14.30 14.92
CA SER A 47 -4.40 -12.96 15.52
C SER A 47 -3.19 -12.05 15.32
N TYR A 48 -3.46 -10.75 15.24
CA TYR A 48 -2.46 -9.69 15.10
C TYR A 48 -2.58 -8.70 16.27
N LYS A 49 -1.44 -8.37 16.91
CA LYS A 49 -1.36 -7.28 17.88
C LYS A 49 -0.64 -6.10 17.25
N ILE A 50 -1.39 -5.05 16.95
CA ILE A 50 -0.92 -3.88 16.19
C ILE A 50 -0.72 -2.68 17.12
N LYS A 51 0.38 -1.96 16.92
CA LYS A 51 0.64 -0.66 17.56
C LYS A 51 -0.20 0.41 16.88
N LEU A 52 -1.16 0.98 17.60
CA LEU A 52 -1.92 2.12 17.10
C LEU A 52 -1.02 3.35 17.00
N VAL A 53 -1.22 4.13 15.95
CA VAL A 53 -0.51 5.39 15.68
C VAL A 53 -1.44 6.57 15.93
N ARG A 54 -0.89 7.66 16.44
CA ARG A 54 -1.66 8.88 16.71
C ARG A 54 -1.89 9.63 15.41
N VAL A 55 -3.14 10.02 15.15
CA VAL A 55 -3.50 10.85 14.00
C VAL A 55 -4.14 12.16 14.48
N PRO A 56 -4.01 13.26 13.72
CA PRO A 56 -4.74 14.48 14.01
C PRO A 56 -6.26 14.24 13.89
N LYS A 57 -7.04 15.04 14.63
CA LYS A 57 -8.52 14.93 14.64
C LYS A 57 -9.14 15.20 13.27
N THR A 58 -8.48 16.01 12.45
CA THR A 58 -8.91 16.40 11.11
C THR A 58 -7.79 16.13 10.11
N VAL A 59 -8.13 15.55 8.96
CA VAL A 59 -7.23 15.30 7.84
C VAL A 59 -7.82 15.89 6.55
N THR A 60 -6.97 16.19 5.57
CA THR A 60 -7.39 16.74 4.28
C THR A 60 -7.19 15.70 3.18
N VAL A 61 -8.19 15.54 2.32
CA VAL A 61 -8.15 14.68 1.14
C VAL A 61 -8.48 15.49 -0.11
N PHE A 62 -7.90 15.14 -1.24
CA PHE A 62 -8.21 15.75 -2.54
C PHE A 62 -8.18 14.71 -3.65
N ARG A 63 -8.88 14.99 -4.75
CA ARG A 63 -8.86 14.21 -5.98
C ARG A 63 -8.82 15.15 -7.17
N VAL A 64 -7.83 14.97 -8.03
CA VAL A 64 -7.71 15.69 -9.31
C VAL A 64 -7.78 14.66 -10.41
N SER A 65 -8.69 14.86 -11.37
CA SER A 65 -8.85 14.01 -12.54
C SER A 65 -8.45 14.79 -13.79
N LYS A 66 -7.67 14.16 -14.66
CA LYS A 66 -7.13 14.73 -15.90
C LYS A 66 -7.28 13.72 -17.03
N THR A 67 -7.56 14.17 -18.25
CA THR A 67 -7.64 13.28 -19.43
C THR A 67 -6.67 13.76 -20.50
N LEU A 68 -6.13 12.83 -21.29
CA LEU A 68 -5.17 13.15 -22.37
C LEU A 68 -5.76 14.11 -23.41
N ASP A 69 -7.06 13.99 -23.64
CA ASP A 69 -7.86 14.74 -24.60
C ASP A 69 -8.16 16.18 -24.13
N LEU A 70 -8.12 16.46 -22.83
CA LEU A 70 -8.37 17.79 -22.26
C LEU A 70 -7.09 18.51 -21.82
N ASP A 71 -5.99 17.78 -21.60
CA ASP A 71 -4.77 18.30 -20.99
C ASP A 71 -3.53 17.94 -21.83
N GLN A 72 -3.06 18.89 -22.66
CA GLN A 72 -1.83 18.69 -23.46
C GLN A 72 -0.58 18.42 -22.61
N ASN A 73 -0.59 18.83 -21.34
CA ASN A 73 0.51 18.67 -20.39
C ASN A 73 0.33 17.43 -19.48
N PHE A 74 -0.56 16.49 -19.83
CA PHE A 74 -0.81 15.31 -19.01
C PHE A 74 0.49 14.56 -18.68
N THR A 75 1.35 14.34 -19.68
CA THR A 75 2.63 13.64 -19.52
C THR A 75 3.57 14.41 -18.58
N ASP A 76 3.61 15.74 -18.67
CA ASP A 76 4.44 16.58 -17.80
C ASP A 76 4.02 16.47 -16.33
N ILE A 77 2.72 16.36 -16.05
CA ILE A 77 2.20 16.16 -14.69
C ILE A 77 2.66 14.80 -14.15
N VAL A 78 2.61 13.75 -14.97
CA VAL A 78 3.06 12.41 -14.57
C VAL A 78 4.57 12.40 -14.29
N ASP A 79 5.36 13.03 -15.15
CA ASP A 79 6.81 13.16 -14.98
C ASP A 79 7.15 13.95 -13.70
N GLN A 80 6.51 15.11 -13.49
CA GLN A 80 6.72 15.90 -12.29
C GLN A 80 6.30 15.14 -11.02
N TYR A 81 5.21 14.38 -11.07
CA TYR A 81 4.79 13.52 -9.96
C TYR A 81 5.88 12.51 -9.58
N GLN A 82 6.54 11.86 -10.55
CA GLN A 82 7.61 10.90 -10.27
C GLN A 82 8.81 11.55 -9.55
N HIS A 83 9.12 12.80 -9.89
CA HIS A 83 10.24 13.55 -9.30
C HIS A 83 9.91 14.13 -7.93
N VAL A 84 8.65 14.51 -7.66
CA VAL A 84 8.25 15.19 -6.42
C VAL A 84 7.75 14.21 -5.35
N ALA A 85 6.96 13.19 -5.73
CA ALA A 85 6.24 12.33 -4.78
C ALA A 85 7.13 11.66 -3.71
N PRO A 86 8.34 11.15 -4.02
CA PRO A 86 9.22 10.53 -3.02
C PRO A 86 9.77 11.49 -1.96
N TYR A 87 9.80 12.79 -2.24
CA TYR A 87 10.43 13.82 -1.40
C TYR A 87 9.42 14.73 -0.70
N LEU A 88 8.13 14.43 -0.80
CA LEU A 88 7.08 15.15 -0.09
C LEU A 88 7.28 15.07 1.44
N ASP A 89 6.72 16.05 2.14
CA ASP A 89 6.60 15.99 3.59
C ASP A 89 5.96 14.66 4.02
N ARG A 90 6.41 14.07 5.14
CA ARG A 90 5.93 12.76 5.61
C ARG A 90 4.42 12.73 5.93
N ASN A 91 3.80 13.89 6.11
CA ASN A 91 2.37 14.04 6.35
C ASN A 91 1.55 14.21 5.04
N ALA A 92 2.21 14.31 3.89
CA ALA A 92 1.58 14.40 2.57
C ALA A 92 1.75 13.08 1.80
N PHE A 93 0.64 12.51 1.35
CA PHE A 93 0.63 11.33 0.50
C PHE A 93 -0.21 11.62 -0.74
N ILE A 94 0.40 11.45 -1.92
CA ILE A 94 -0.26 11.60 -3.21
C ILE A 94 -0.12 10.27 -3.94
N ARG A 95 -1.22 9.80 -4.53
CA ARG A 95 -1.24 8.59 -5.37
C ARG A 95 -1.72 8.96 -6.77
N LEU A 96 -0.91 8.65 -7.77
CA LEU A 96 -1.31 8.65 -9.17
C LEU A 96 -1.95 7.30 -9.54
N THR A 97 -3.07 7.35 -10.24
CA THR A 97 -3.73 6.17 -10.83
C THR A 97 -4.04 6.49 -12.28
N LEU A 98 -3.64 5.59 -13.18
CA LEU A 98 -3.83 5.71 -14.62
C LEU A 98 -4.83 4.64 -15.04
N ASP A 99 -5.96 5.06 -15.58
CA ASP A 99 -7.01 4.17 -16.07
C ASP A 99 -7.24 4.43 -17.55
N ALA A 100 -7.40 3.35 -18.33
CA ALA A 100 -7.82 3.46 -19.72
C ALA A 100 -9.32 3.76 -19.77
N THR A 101 -9.69 4.83 -20.47
CA THR A 101 -11.10 5.17 -20.71
C THR A 101 -11.43 4.91 -22.18
N ASN A 102 -12.59 4.30 -22.45
CA ASN A 102 -13.07 4.14 -23.81
C ASN A 102 -13.34 5.53 -24.42
N SER A 103 -12.53 5.94 -25.39
CA SER A 103 -12.83 7.11 -26.20
C SER A 103 -13.91 6.75 -27.22
N SER A 104 -15.02 7.48 -27.26
CA SER A 104 -16.01 7.40 -28.33
C SER A 104 -15.52 8.10 -29.62
N LYS A 105 -14.25 7.90 -29.99
CA LYS A 105 -13.77 8.29 -31.32
C LYS A 105 -14.06 7.11 -32.23
N THR A 106 -15.18 7.18 -32.94
CA THR A 106 -15.40 6.43 -34.18
C THR A 106 -14.19 6.64 -35.06
N GLY A 107 -13.32 5.62 -35.14
CA GLY A 107 -12.24 5.60 -36.11
C GLY A 107 -12.88 5.64 -37.50
N LEU A 108 -12.70 6.74 -38.22
CA LEU A 108 -12.88 6.74 -39.66
C LEU A 108 -11.80 5.81 -40.23
N THR A 109 -12.18 4.57 -40.51
CA THR A 109 -11.39 3.68 -41.36
C THR A 109 -11.19 4.38 -42.69
N THR A 110 -9.96 4.81 -42.94
CA THR A 110 -9.55 5.27 -44.26
C THR A 110 -9.16 4.02 -45.04
N THR A 111 -9.83 3.87 -46.18
CA THR A 111 -9.75 2.82 -47.22
C THR A 111 -8.40 2.18 -47.44
#